data_AF-Q6LHH4-F1
#
_entry.id   AF-Q6LHH4-F1
#
_cell.length_a   1.000
_cell.length_b   1.000
_cell.length_c   1.000
_cell.angle_alpha   90.00
_cell.angle_beta   90.00
_cell.angle_gamma   90.00
#
_symmetry.space_group_name_H-M   'P 1'
#
loop_
_entity.id
_entity.type
_entity.pdbx_description
1 polymer ?
#
loop_
_entity_poly.entity_id
_entity_poly.type
_entity_poly.pdbx_seq_one_letter_code
_entity_poly.pdbx_strand_id
1 'polypeptide(L)'
;MPKVKKKLTAAQKKLKRESKAERQRKYKWVMMNGKQVRIKREPTIEGMSVDEFVQRNANDLFLHQNEMWECIQEDDDECLPMTFKEC
;
A
#
# COMPACT_ATOMS: atom_id res chain seq x y z
N MET A 1 -2.84 35.17 38.38
CA MET A 1 -1.74 34.17 38.51
C MET A 1 -1.30 33.71 37.12
N PRO A 2 -0.10 34.09 36.64
CA PRO A 2 0.41 33.60 35.35
C PRO A 2 0.75 32.09 35.47
N LYS A 3 0.19 31.28 34.58
CA LYS A 3 0.36 29.82 34.59
C LYS A 3 1.82 29.49 34.21
N VAL A 4 2.58 28.90 35.13
CA VAL A 4 3.99 28.53 34.89
C VAL A 4 4.05 27.49 33.77
N LYS A 5 4.62 27.88 32.62
CA LYS A 5 4.83 26.97 31.48
C LYS A 5 5.98 26.02 31.82
N LYS A 6 5.64 24.80 32.27
CA LYS A 6 6.62 23.73 32.48
C LYS A 6 7.28 23.39 31.13
N LYS A 7 8.61 23.49 31.06
CA LYS A 7 9.38 23.05 29.89
C LYS A 7 9.31 21.53 29.80
N LEU A 8 8.99 21.01 28.62
CA LEU A 8 8.96 19.56 28.36
C LEU A 8 10.39 19.00 28.47
N THR A 9 10.53 17.89 29.19
CA THR A 9 11.79 17.15 29.29
C THR A 9 12.14 16.48 27.95
N ALA A 10 13.40 16.09 27.76
CA ALA A 10 13.85 15.44 26.54
C ALA A 10 13.08 14.14 26.25
N ALA A 11 12.79 13.35 27.29
CA ALA A 11 12.00 12.12 27.18
C ALA A 11 10.57 12.40 26.70
N GLN A 12 9.90 13.40 27.29
CA GLN A 12 8.55 13.80 26.87
C GLN A 12 8.50 14.27 25.40
N LYS A 13 9.57 14.93 24.93
CA LYS A 13 9.68 15.32 23.52
C LYS A 13 9.87 14.13 22.58
N LYS A 14 10.53 13.04 23.01
CA LYS A 14 10.69 11.81 22.21
C LYS A 14 9.34 11.09 22.05
N LEU A 15 8.64 10.84 23.16
CA LEU A 15 7.31 10.23 23.16
C LEU A 15 6.31 11.02 22.28
N LYS A 16 6.37 12.36 22.32
CA LYS A 16 5.53 13.21 21.46
C LYS A 16 5.88 13.07 19.97
N ARG A 17 7.16 12.87 19.63
CA ARG A 17 7.59 12.66 18.25
C ARG A 17 7.15 11.29 17.75
N GLU A 18 7.32 10.24 18.55
CA GLU A 18 6.92 8.87 18.21
C GLU A 18 5.41 8.76 17.98
N SER A 19 4.61 9.28 18.92
CA SER A 19 3.14 9.32 18.75
C SER A 19 2.69 10.18 17.55
N LYS A 20 3.42 11.24 17.21
CA LYS A 20 3.16 12.02 16.00
C LYS A 20 3.49 11.21 14.74
N ALA A 21 4.62 10.51 14.72
CA ALA A 21 5.02 9.66 13.61
C ALA A 21 4.03 8.51 13.40
N GLU A 22 3.57 7.87 14.46
CA GLU A 22 2.56 6.81 14.40
C GLU A 22 1.23 7.34 13.82
N ARG A 23 0.76 8.51 14.28
CA ARG A 23 -0.44 9.14 13.72
C ARG A 23 -0.29 9.51 12.25
N GLN A 24 0.89 10.00 11.85
CA GLN A 24 1.16 10.33 10.45
C GLN A 24 1.19 9.07 9.58
N ARG A 25 1.71 7.94 10.07
CA ARG A 25 1.66 6.67 9.34
C ARG A 25 0.21 6.21 9.11
N LYS A 26 -0.63 6.30 10.14
CA LYS A 26 -2.02 5.83 10.11
C LYS A 26 -3.00 6.77 9.40
N TYR A 27 -2.77 8.08 9.46
CA TYR A 27 -3.74 9.09 9.02
C TYR A 27 -3.10 10.20 8.17
N LYS A 28 -3.83 10.67 7.17
CA LYS A 28 -3.51 11.85 6.36
C LYS A 28 -4.57 12.94 6.55
N TRP A 29 -4.15 14.20 6.44
CA TRP A 29 -5.07 15.33 6.37
C TRP A 29 -5.38 15.61 4.91
N VAL A 30 -6.66 15.69 4.58
CA VAL A 30 -7.16 15.99 3.24
C VAL A 30 -8.14 17.15 3.35
N MET A 31 -8.12 18.06 2.39
CA MET A 31 -9.12 19.11 2.27
C MET A 31 -10.32 18.54 1.53
N MET A 32 -11.45 18.41 2.21
CA MET A 32 -12.72 18.00 1.59
C MET A 32 -13.72 19.15 1.76
N ASN A 33 -14.23 19.68 0.65
CA ASN A 33 -15.25 20.73 0.63
C ASN A 33 -14.87 21.96 1.48
N GLY A 34 -13.61 22.40 1.37
CA GLY A 34 -13.08 23.53 2.14
C GLY A 34 -12.83 23.26 3.63
N LYS A 35 -13.05 22.04 4.12
CA LYS A 35 -12.77 21.62 5.50
C LYS A 35 -11.57 20.67 5.56
N GLN A 36 -10.71 20.87 6.56
CA GLN A 36 -9.55 20.01 6.76
C GLN A 36 -9.99 18.79 7.56
N VAL A 37 -10.01 17.62 6.92
CA VAL A 37 -10.49 16.37 7.51
C VAL A 37 -9.36 15.35 7.63
N ARG A 38 -9.33 14.61 8.75
CA ARG A 38 -8.36 13.55 8.98
C ARG A 38 -8.92 12.20 8.52
N ILE A 39 -8.31 11.61 7.50
CA ILE A 39 -8.72 10.34 6.87
C ILE A 39 -7.64 9.28 7.13
N LYS A 40 -8.03 8.00 7.24
CA LYS A 40 -7.07 6.89 7.28
C LYS A 40 -6.28 6.84 5.97
N ARG A 41 -4.97 6.56 6.03
CA ARG A 41 -4.19 6.29 4.82
C ARG A 41 -4.66 4.96 4.21
N GLU A 42 -4.76 4.91 2.90
CA GLU A 42 -4.92 3.65 2.18
C GLU A 42 -3.72 2.75 2.50
N PRO A 43 -3.93 1.43 2.64
CA PRO A 43 -2.85 0.50 2.96
C PRO A 43 -1.88 0.46 1.78
N THR A 44 -0.69 1.03 1.97
CA THR A 44 0.43 0.89 1.04
C THR A 44 1.22 -0.35 1.45
N ILE A 45 1.31 -1.35 0.58
CA ILE A 45 2.05 -2.59 0.83
C ILE A 45 3.48 -2.36 0.32
N GLU A 46 4.48 -2.40 1.20
CA GLU A 46 5.91 -2.22 0.88
C GLU A 46 6.27 -0.93 0.10
N GLY A 47 5.46 0.11 0.22
CA GLY A 47 5.67 1.37 -0.52
C GLY A 47 5.05 1.39 -1.92
N MET A 48 4.41 0.30 -2.35
CA MET A 48 3.60 0.21 -3.56
C MET A 48 2.10 0.25 -3.25
N SER A 49 1.32 0.66 -4.24
CA SER A 49 -0.13 0.53 -4.17
C SER A 49 -0.54 -0.95 -4.09
N VAL A 50 -1.75 -1.22 -3.58
CA VAL A 50 -2.26 -2.60 -3.49
C VAL A 50 -2.33 -3.24 -4.88
N ASP A 51 -2.75 -2.48 -5.89
CA ASP A 51 -2.86 -2.96 -7.27
C ASP A 51 -1.50 -3.34 -7.86
N GLU A 52 -0.49 -2.48 -7.69
CA GLU A 52 0.89 -2.79 -8.12
C GLU A 52 1.45 -4.01 -7.38
N PHE A 53 1.14 -4.15 -6.09
CA PHE A 53 1.56 -5.31 -5.32
C PHE A 53 0.92 -6.60 -5.83
N VAL A 54 -0.37 -6.57 -6.18
CA VAL A 54 -1.10 -7.71 -6.76
C VAL A 54 -0.51 -8.05 -8.13
N GLN A 55 -0.32 -7.08 -9.02
CA GLN A 55 0.26 -7.34 -10.34
C GLN A 55 1.65 -7.99 -10.28
N ARG A 56 2.48 -7.62 -9.29
CA ARG A 56 3.86 -8.12 -9.19
C ARG A 56 3.97 -9.48 -8.49
N ASN A 57 3.05 -9.81 -7.58
CA ASN A 57 3.18 -10.98 -6.70
C ASN A 57 2.06 -12.01 -6.86
N ALA A 58 0.98 -11.70 -7.58
CA ALA A 58 -0.13 -12.63 -7.78
C ALA A 58 0.26 -13.72 -8.78
N ASN A 59 -0.05 -14.96 -8.43
CA ASN A 59 -0.02 -16.10 -9.34
C ASN A 59 -1.36 -16.19 -10.08
N ASP A 60 -1.42 -16.89 -11.21
CA ASP A 60 -2.64 -17.01 -12.03
C ASP A 60 -3.85 -17.55 -11.26
N LEU A 61 -3.62 -18.46 -10.30
CA LEU A 61 -4.68 -18.96 -9.41
C LEU A 61 -5.31 -17.84 -8.58
N PHE A 62 -4.50 -16.89 -8.09
CA PHE A 62 -5.00 -15.75 -7.33
C PHE A 62 -5.78 -14.79 -8.24
N LEU A 63 -5.28 -14.54 -9.45
CA LEU A 63 -5.96 -13.67 -10.43
C LEU A 63 -7.31 -14.26 -10.86
N HIS A 64 -7.36 -15.57 -11.12
CA HIS A 64 -8.59 -16.30 -11.43
C HIS A 64 -9.61 -16.21 -10.29
N GLN A 65 -9.18 -16.36 -9.03
CA GLN A 65 -10.10 -16.30 -7.87
C GLN A 65 -10.68 -14.90 -7.63
N ASN A 66 -9.96 -13.85 -8.06
CA ASN A 66 -10.40 -12.45 -7.92
C ASN A 66 -10.99 -11.90 -9.22
N GLU A 67 -11.28 -12.76 -10.20
CA GLU A 67 -11.81 -12.40 -11.53
C GLU A 67 -10.95 -11.35 -12.28
N MET A 68 -9.64 -11.31 -11.98
CA MET A 68 -8.66 -10.39 -12.58
C MET A 68 -8.00 -11.01 -13.83
N TRP A 69 -8.81 -11.46 -14.77
CA TRP A 69 -8.37 -12.17 -15.98
C TRP A 69 -7.47 -11.33 -16.88
N GLU A 70 -7.72 -10.02 -16.94
CA GLU A 70 -6.94 -9.07 -17.75
C GLU A 70 -5.46 -8.98 -17.34
N CYS A 71 -5.12 -9.45 -16.13
CA CYS A 71 -3.77 -9.44 -15.59
C CYS A 71 -3.03 -10.77 -15.77
N ILE A 72 -3.72 -11.83 -16.23
CA ILE A 72 -3.08 -13.11 -16.54
C ILE A 72 -2.30 -12.89 -17.84
N GLN A 73 -0.98 -13.08 -17.79
CA GLN A 73 -0.20 -13.11 -19.01
C GLN A 73 -0.63 -14.37 -19.74
N GLU A 74 -1.26 -14.20 -20.91
CA GLU A 74 -1.27 -15.27 -21.89
C GLU A 74 0.20 -15.46 -22.24
N ASP A 75 0.83 -16.46 -21.62
CA ASP A 75 1.97 -17.10 -22.25
C ASP A 75 1.41 -17.54 -23.59
N ASP A 76 1.63 -16.72 -24.63
CA ASP A 76 1.65 -17.17 -26.00
C ASP A 76 2.71 -18.26 -26.00
N ASP A 77 2.28 -19.47 -25.59
CA ASP A 77 2.98 -20.69 -25.83
C ASP A 77 3.27 -20.61 -27.32
N GLU A 78 4.52 -20.29 -27.63
CA GLU A 78 5.12 -20.60 -28.90
C GLU A 78 4.56 -21.98 -29.21
N CYS A 79 3.74 -22.01 -30.26
CA CYS A 79 3.26 -23.22 -30.87
C CYS A 79 4.54 -23.88 -31.41
N LEU A 80 5.37 -24.41 -30.51
CA LEU A 80 6.54 -25.19 -30.82
C LEU A 80 5.91 -26.32 -31.60
N PRO A 81 6.20 -26.41 -32.92
CA PRO A 81 5.57 -27.42 -33.72
C PRO A 81 5.92 -28.72 -33.02
N MET A 82 4.90 -29.40 -32.51
CA MET A 82 4.98 -30.79 -32.11
C MET A 82 5.62 -31.46 -33.31
N THR A 83 6.92 -31.71 -33.24
CA THR A 83 7.65 -32.36 -34.32
C THR A 83 7.19 -33.80 -34.29
N PHE A 84 6.05 -34.00 -34.93
CA PHE A 84 5.56 -35.28 -35.38
C PHE A 84 6.59 -35.76 -36.39
N LYS A 85 7.64 -36.40 -35.88
CA LYS A 85 8.48 -37.28 -36.69
C LYS A 85 7.63 -38.50 -37.01
N GLU A 86 6.82 -38.33 -38.03
CA GLU A 86 6.23 -39.40 -38.82
C GLU A 86 7.34 -40.11 -39.60
N CYS A 87 7.32 -41.44 -39.54
CA CYS A 87 8.12 -42.45 -40.26
C CYS A 87 9.60 -42.67 -39.85
#